data_AF-A0A8J8EZL5-F1
#
_entry.id   AF-A0A8J8EZL5-F1
#
_cell.length_a   1.000
_cell.length_b   1.000
_cell.length_c   1.000
_cell.angle_alpha   90.00
_cell.angle_beta   90.00
_cell.angle_gamma   90.00
#
_symmetry.space_group_name_H-M   'P 1'
#
loop_
_entity.id
_entity.type
_entity.pdbx_description
1 polymer ?
#
loop_
_entity_poly.entity_id
_entity_poly.type
_entity_poly.pdbx_seq_one_letter_code
_entity_poly.pdbx_strand_id
1 'polypeptide(L)'
;VTKTLTVSEGGEGVITLHFKNPSSSVQYYTIKVSGGFLPSEINQSISVAPLTEKDVSIAFAVPEDLTYDAYELNVAVMQGNATVFSDKVAVSISEGSGFTLFGGGSNSGKTILYVLAGLLVLGGVVWALRRR
;
A
#
# COMPACT_ATOMS: atom_id res chain seq x y z
N VAL A 1 -9.83 6.76 -15.62
CA VAL A 1 -9.98 5.56 -14.77
C VAL A 1 -9.34 5.89 -13.45
N THR A 2 -10.13 6.07 -12.39
CA THR A 2 -9.62 6.43 -11.06
C THR A 2 -8.76 5.29 -10.53
N LYS A 3 -7.57 5.60 -10.03
CA LYS A 3 -6.67 4.61 -9.44
C LYS A 3 -7.05 4.42 -7.98
N THR A 4 -7.36 3.19 -7.59
CA THR A 4 -7.67 2.84 -6.20
C THR A 4 -6.44 2.23 -5.54
N LEU A 5 -6.05 2.74 -4.37
CA LEU A 5 -4.98 2.21 -3.55
C LEU A 5 -5.58 1.73 -2.22
N THR A 6 -5.37 0.46 -1.86
CA THR A 6 -5.80 -0.07 -0.56
C THR A 6 -4.65 0.01 0.43
N VAL A 7 -4.86 0.70 1.56
CA VAL A 7 -3.85 0.86 2.62
C VAL A 7 -4.48 0.50 3.97
N SER A 8 -3.71 -0.09 4.87
CA SER A 8 -4.15 -0.35 6.24
C SER A 8 -4.16 0.92 7.09
N GLU A 9 -5.09 1.00 8.05
CA GLU A 9 -5.05 2.01 9.12
C GLU A 9 -3.69 2.02 9.83
N GLY A 10 -3.17 3.23 10.11
CA GLY A 10 -1.81 3.39 10.68
C GLY A 10 -0.66 3.00 9.75
N GLY A 11 -0.95 2.56 8.52
CA GLY A 11 0.02 2.08 7.56
C GLY A 11 0.67 3.18 6.73
N GLU A 12 1.59 2.77 5.87
CA GLU A 12 2.20 3.63 4.86
C GLU A 12 1.67 3.27 3.48
N GLY A 13 1.15 4.27 2.76
CA GLY A 13 0.79 4.15 1.34
C GLY A 13 1.92 4.68 0.47
N VAL A 14 2.10 4.10 -0.72
CA VAL A 14 3.12 4.57 -1.69
C VAL A 14 2.46 4.83 -3.04
N ILE A 15 2.66 6.03 -3.57
CA ILE A 15 2.29 6.40 -4.94
C ILE A 15 3.55 6.35 -5.79
N THR A 16 3.60 5.46 -6.77
CA THR A 16 4.67 5.41 -7.77
C THR A 16 4.25 6.12 -9.03
N LEU A 17 5.02 7.12 -9.43
CA LEU A 17 4.85 7.90 -10.64
C LEU A 17 5.98 7.57 -11.61
N HIS A 18 5.60 7.20 -12.83
CA HIS A 18 6.54 6.89 -13.92
C HIS A 18 6.73 8.14 -14.79
N PHE A 19 7.94 8.68 -14.79
CA PHE A 19 8.31 9.83 -15.61
C PHE A 19 9.06 9.38 -16.84
N LYS A 20 8.70 9.95 -18.00
CA LYS A 20 9.46 9.81 -19.24
C LYS A 20 9.82 11.19 -19.76
N ASN A 21 11.11 11.44 -19.98
CA ASN A 21 11.57 12.66 -20.61
C ASN A 21 11.94 12.39 -22.08
N PRO A 22 11.06 12.69 -23.05
CA PRO A 22 11.37 12.51 -24.48
C PRO A 22 12.28 13.62 -25.03
N SER A 23 12.59 14.66 -24.25
CA SER A 23 13.40 15.79 -24.72
C SER A 23 14.90 15.53 -24.58
N SER A 24 15.69 16.29 -25.34
CA SER A 24 17.16 16.29 -25.30
C SER A 24 17.74 17.16 -24.17
N SER A 25 16.90 17.78 -23.34
CA SER A 25 17.29 18.59 -22.18
C SER A 25 16.77 18.00 -20.87
N VAL A 26 17.43 18.30 -19.75
CA VAL A 26 16.95 17.91 -18.41
C VAL A 26 15.62 18.60 -18.14
N GLN A 27 14.64 17.84 -17.66
CA GLN A 27 13.34 18.38 -17.25
C GLN A 27 13.19 18.33 -15.74
N TYR A 28 12.59 19.38 -15.18
CA TYR A 28 12.37 19.55 -13.76
C TYR A 28 10.87 19.52 -13.48
N TYR A 29 10.47 18.63 -12.59
CA TYR A 29 9.07 18.46 -12.20
C TYR A 29 8.92 18.66 -10.69
N THR A 30 7.80 19.24 -10.27
CA THR A 30 7.40 19.33 -8.87
C THR A 30 6.12 18.55 -8.70
N ILE A 31 6.17 17.51 -7.89
CA ILE A 31 5.04 16.66 -7.56
C ILE A 31 4.40 17.21 -6.30
N LYS A 32 3.09 17.33 -6.33
CA LYS A 32 2.25 17.85 -5.27
C LYS A 32 1.19 16.82 -4.93
N VAL A 33 1.17 16.36 -3.70
CA VAL A 33 0.13 15.44 -3.20
C VAL A 33 -0.61 16.13 -2.07
N SER A 34 -1.93 16.28 -2.22
CA SER A 34 -2.77 17.00 -1.26
C SER A 34 -4.18 16.41 -1.15
N GLY A 35 -4.85 16.72 -0.04
CA GLY A 35 -6.24 16.33 0.21
C GLY A 35 -6.38 15.09 1.10
N GLY A 36 -7.62 14.61 1.20
CA GLY A 36 -7.98 13.45 2.02
C GLY A 36 -7.66 13.65 3.50
N PHE A 37 -6.85 12.74 4.04
CA PHE A 37 -6.39 12.71 5.43
C PHE A 37 -4.98 13.28 5.63
N LEU A 38 -4.32 13.79 4.58
CA LEU A 38 -2.97 14.32 4.71
C LEU A 38 -2.97 15.62 5.52
N PRO A 39 -2.17 15.72 6.59
CA PRO A 39 -2.13 16.91 7.44
C PRO A 39 -1.51 18.12 6.74
N SER A 40 -0.66 17.88 5.73
CA SER A 40 -0.01 18.89 4.92
C SER A 40 0.22 18.38 3.50
N GLU A 41 0.35 19.31 2.55
CA GLU A 41 0.71 19.00 1.17
C GLU A 41 2.16 18.49 1.11
N ILE A 42 2.35 17.35 0.44
CA ILE A 42 3.68 16.79 0.16
C ILE A 42 4.16 17.37 -1.17
N ASN A 43 5.25 18.14 -1.10
CA ASN A 43 5.90 18.74 -2.25
C ASN A 43 7.26 18.08 -2.49
N GLN A 44 7.43 17.42 -3.65
CA GLN A 44 8.69 16.79 -4.02
C GLN A 44 9.15 17.23 -5.42
N SER A 45 10.32 17.86 -5.48
CA SER A 45 10.92 18.28 -6.74
C SER A 45 11.92 17.24 -7.24
N ILE A 46 11.83 16.92 -8.53
CA ILE A 46 12.68 15.93 -9.20
C ILE A 46 13.26 16.49 -10.48
N SER A 47 14.39 15.94 -10.89
CA SER A 47 14.95 16.10 -12.23
C SER A 47 14.97 14.76 -12.95
N VAL A 48 14.69 14.80 -14.26
CA VAL A 48 14.71 13.65 -15.17
C VAL A 48 15.66 13.96 -16.31
N ALA A 49 16.65 13.08 -16.50
CA ALA A 49 17.67 13.26 -17.52
C ALA A 49 17.09 13.16 -18.94
N PRO A 50 17.76 13.71 -19.97
CA PRO A 50 17.28 13.63 -21.34
C PRO A 50 17.10 12.19 -21.82
N LEU A 51 16.04 11.91 -22.56
CA LEU A 51 15.77 10.58 -23.15
C LEU A 51 15.75 9.42 -22.15
N THR A 52 15.48 9.70 -20.87
CA THR A 52 15.42 8.68 -19.81
C THR A 52 14.04 8.57 -19.17
N GLU A 53 13.83 7.42 -18.56
CA GLU A 53 12.69 7.12 -17.70
C GLU A 53 13.14 7.11 -16.25
N LYS A 54 12.28 7.55 -15.34
CA LYS A 54 12.55 7.61 -13.91
C LYS A 54 11.28 7.36 -13.12
N ASP A 55 11.37 6.41 -12.20
CA ASP A 55 10.28 6.09 -11.29
C ASP A 55 10.50 6.83 -9.97
N VAL A 56 9.45 7.48 -9.49
CA VAL A 56 9.48 8.24 -8.24
C VAL A 56 8.35 7.76 -7.35
N SER A 57 8.72 7.27 -6.18
CA SER A 57 7.78 6.79 -5.18
C SER A 57 7.62 7.82 -4.07
N ILE A 58 6.38 8.22 -3.81
CA ILE A 58 6.01 9.12 -2.72
C ILE A 58 5.30 8.28 -1.67
N ALA A 59 5.95 8.13 -0.52
CA ALA A 59 5.35 7.52 0.65
C ALA A 59 4.53 8.55 1.43
N PHE A 60 3.39 8.14 1.96
CA PHE A 60 2.58 8.93 2.86
C PHE A 60 2.07 8.04 4.01
N ALA A 61 2.00 8.61 5.21
CA ALA A 61 1.45 7.92 6.37
C ALA A 61 -0.07 8.08 6.42
N VAL A 62 -0.76 6.99 6.73
CA VAL A 62 -2.21 6.96 6.97
C VAL A 62 -2.43 7.05 8.47
N PRO A 63 -3.07 8.12 8.99
CA PRO A 63 -3.42 8.19 10.41
C PRO A 63 -4.24 6.99 10.87
N GLU A 64 -4.13 6.61 12.14
CA GLU A 64 -4.96 5.56 12.74
C GLU A 64 -6.39 6.06 13.01
N ASP A 65 -6.55 7.36 13.29
CA ASP A 65 -7.82 7.98 13.65
C ASP A 65 -8.54 8.56 12.43
N LEU A 66 -9.02 7.69 11.54
CA LEU A 66 -9.76 8.10 10.34
C LEU A 66 -11.28 7.91 10.51
N THR A 67 -12.05 8.89 10.05
CA THR A 67 -13.52 8.92 10.19
C THR A 67 -14.22 8.14 9.08
N TYR A 68 -13.56 7.93 7.94
CA TYR A 68 -14.14 7.33 6.74
C TYR A 68 -13.24 6.21 6.22
N ASP A 69 -13.83 5.22 5.55
CA ASP A 69 -13.09 4.07 5.00
C ASP A 69 -12.46 4.38 3.62
N ALA A 70 -12.69 5.58 3.09
CA ALA A 70 -12.16 5.99 1.80
C ALA A 70 -11.92 7.50 1.75
N TYR A 71 -10.78 7.89 1.18
CA TYR A 71 -10.39 9.28 0.96
C TYR A 71 -9.88 9.50 -0.46
N GLU A 72 -10.00 10.72 -0.95
CA GLU A 72 -9.47 11.13 -2.24
C GLU A 72 -8.20 11.96 -2.04
N LEU A 73 -7.08 11.50 -2.61
CA LEU A 73 -5.85 12.25 -2.73
C LEU A 73 -5.74 12.84 -4.14
N ASN A 74 -5.35 14.11 -4.22
CA ASN A 74 -5.07 14.79 -5.46
C ASN A 74 -3.55 14.77 -5.70
N VAL A 75 -3.14 14.22 -6.83
CA VAL A 75 -1.75 14.18 -7.27
C VAL A 75 -1.61 15.10 -8.47
N ALA A 76 -0.82 16.17 -8.34
CA ALA A 76 -0.50 17.07 -9.43
C ALA A 76 1.00 17.06 -9.69
N VAL A 77 1.38 17.07 -10.96
CA VAL A 77 2.76 17.25 -11.41
C VAL A 77 2.83 18.58 -12.13
N MET A 78 3.74 19.43 -11.68
CA MET A 78 4.00 20.74 -12.24
C MET A 78 5.35 20.75 -12.95
N GLN A 79 5.45 21.48 -14.05
CA GLN A 79 6.71 21.82 -14.72
C GLN A 79 6.80 23.35 -14.74
N GLY A 80 7.65 23.91 -13.87
CA GLY A 80 7.61 25.34 -13.57
C GLY A 80 6.26 25.74 -12.96
N ASN A 81 5.55 26.67 -13.60
CA ASN A 81 4.23 27.14 -13.14
C ASN A 81 3.04 26.42 -13.81
N ALA A 82 3.29 25.52 -14.75
CA ALA A 82 2.23 24.80 -15.47
C ALA A 82 1.98 23.42 -14.86
N THR A 83 0.71 23.03 -14.73
CA THR A 83 0.35 21.66 -14.36
C THR A 83 0.38 20.79 -15.63
N VAL A 84 1.25 19.79 -15.65
CA VAL A 84 1.43 18.88 -16.79
C VAL A 84 0.69 17.56 -16.62
N PHE A 85 0.40 17.18 -15.37
CA PHE A 85 -0.40 16.03 -15.05
C PHE A 85 -1.17 16.30 -13.76
N SER A 86 -2.42 15.84 -13.70
CA SER A 86 -3.25 15.90 -12.49
C SER A 86 -4.16 14.70 -12.51
N ASP A 87 -4.17 13.93 -11.42
CA ASP A 87 -5.03 12.77 -11.27
C ASP A 87 -5.51 12.63 -9.82
N LYS A 88 -6.61 11.90 -9.66
CA LYS A 88 -7.24 11.61 -8.38
C LYS A 88 -6.98 10.16 -8.02
N VAL A 89 -6.45 9.96 -6.83
CA VAL A 89 -6.18 8.63 -6.26
C VAL A 89 -7.17 8.40 -5.12
N ALA A 90 -8.03 7.39 -5.28
CA ALA A 90 -8.92 6.97 -4.23
C ALA A 90 -8.14 6.02 -3.30
N VAL A 91 -7.91 6.43 -2.05
CA VAL A 91 -7.30 5.60 -1.02
C VAL A 91 -8.42 4.94 -0.23
N SER A 92 -8.57 3.62 -0.40
CA SER A 92 -9.46 2.81 0.41
C SER A 92 -8.69 2.32 1.62
N ILE A 93 -9.19 2.64 2.80
CA ILE A 93 -8.63 2.17 4.07
C ILE A 93 -9.25 0.81 4.34
N SER A 94 -8.40 -0.20 4.41
CA SER A 94 -8.82 -1.47 4.99
C SER A 94 -8.61 -1.37 6.49
N GLU A 95 -9.69 -1.46 7.26
CA GLU A 95 -9.58 -1.86 8.67
C GLU A 95 -8.67 -3.09 8.72
N GLY A 96 -7.71 -3.09 9.63
CA GLY A 96 -6.75 -4.18 9.77
C GLY A 96 -7.45 -5.51 10.09
N SER A 97 -8.00 -6.20 9.08
CA SER A 97 -8.37 -7.59 9.19
C SER A 97 -7.05 -8.34 9.22
N GLY A 98 -6.60 -8.70 10.42
CA GLY A 98 -5.45 -9.57 10.60
C GLY A 98 -5.53 -10.72 9.61
N PHE A 99 -4.43 -11.01 8.94
CA PHE A 99 -4.28 -12.11 7.99
C PHE A 99 -5.12 -13.34 8.43
N THR A 100 -6.31 -13.55 7.85
CA THR A 100 -7.05 -14.80 7.96
C THR A 100 -6.76 -15.60 6.71
N LEU A 101 -5.65 -16.33 6.75
CA LEU A 101 -5.28 -17.32 5.75
C LEU A 101 -6.25 -18.52 5.71
N PHE A 102 -7.25 -18.55 6.60
CA PHE A 102 -8.42 -19.40 6.47
C PHE A 102 -9.65 -18.61 6.94
N GLY A 103 -10.59 -18.37 6.02
CA GLY A 103 -11.90 -17.82 6.36
C GLY A 103 -12.58 -18.73 7.40
N GLY A 104 -13.01 -18.14 8.51
CA GLY A 104 -13.65 -18.86 9.59
C GLY A 104 -13.75 -17.99 10.83
N GLY A 105 -14.95 -17.50 11.09
CA GLY A 105 -15.25 -16.51 12.10
C GLY A 105 -14.78 -16.85 13.52
N SER A 106 -14.58 -15.77 14.27
CA SER A 106 -14.55 -15.64 15.72
C SER A 106 -14.90 -16.90 16.53
N ASN A 107 -13.94 -17.82 16.71
CA ASN A 107 -13.83 -18.73 17.87
C ASN A 107 -12.52 -19.57 17.90
N SER A 108 -11.45 -19.08 17.25
CA SER A 108 -10.28 -19.89 16.85
C SER A 108 -9.24 -20.19 17.94
N GLY A 109 -9.51 -19.91 19.22
CA GLY A 109 -8.57 -20.29 20.30
C GLY A 109 -8.59 -21.79 20.62
N LYS A 110 -9.77 -22.43 20.56
CA LYS A 110 -9.91 -23.86 20.92
C LYS A 110 -9.68 -24.79 19.74
N THR A 111 -10.07 -24.37 18.53
CA THR A 111 -10.01 -25.21 17.33
C THR A 111 -8.59 -25.52 16.88
N ILE A 112 -7.67 -24.55 16.96
CA ILE A 112 -6.24 -24.76 16.62
C ILE A 112 -5.57 -25.75 17.58
N LEU A 113 -5.96 -25.74 18.85
CA LEU A 113 -5.41 -26.67 19.85
C LEU A 113 -5.81 -28.12 19.55
N TYR A 114 -7.06 -28.37 19.10
CA TYR A 114 -7.51 -29.71 18.73
C TYR A 114 -6.85 -30.22 17.44
N VAL A 115 -6.62 -29.34 16.45
CA VAL A 115 -5.92 -29.72 15.21
C VAL A 115 -4.47 -30.09 15.49
N LEU A 116 -3.76 -29.30 16.30
CA LEU A 116 -2.38 -29.62 16.70
C LEU A 116 -2.30 -30.88 17.56
N ALA A 117 -3.24 -31.08 18.50
CA ALA A 117 -3.30 -32.29 19.32
C ALA A 117 -3.56 -33.54 18.48
N GLY A 118 -4.48 -33.49 17.50
CA GLY A 118 -4.77 -34.60 16.59
C GLY A 118 -3.56 -34.99 15.74
N LEU A 119 -2.81 -34.00 15.25
CA LEU A 119 -1.62 -34.23 14.43
C LEU A 119 -0.46 -34.81 15.26
N LEU A 120 -0.32 -34.41 16.53
CA LEU A 120 0.68 -34.96 17.45
C LEU A 120 0.37 -36.42 17.84
N VAL A 121 -0.91 -36.75 18.06
CA VAL A 121 -1.33 -38.15 18.33
C VAL A 121 -1.07 -39.03 17.11
N LEU A 122 -1.47 -38.59 15.92
CA LEU A 122 -1.24 -39.36 14.69
C LEU A 122 0.26 -39.52 14.39
N GLY A 123 1.04 -38.43 14.54
CA GLY A 123 2.50 -38.48 14.38
C GLY A 123 3.19 -39.40 15.39
N GLY A 124 2.75 -39.37 16.65
CA GLY A 124 3.25 -40.24 17.72
C GLY A 124 2.95 -41.72 17.48
N VAL A 125 1.74 -42.05 17.01
CA VAL A 125 1.35 -43.43 16.69
C VAL A 125 2.13 -43.97 15.50
N VAL A 126 2.28 -43.18 14.43
CA VAL A 126 3.08 -43.59 13.24
C VAL A 126 4.54 -43.81 13.61
N TRP A 127 5.12 -42.93 14.43
CA TRP A 127 6.51 -43.07 14.87
C TRP A 127 6.72 -44.26 15.82
N ALA A 128 5.76 -44.56 16.70
CA ALA A 128 5.80 -45.73 17.57
C ALA A 128 5.69 -47.04 16.79
N LEU A 129 4.85 -47.09 15.75
CA LEU A 129 4.75 -48.26 14.85
C LEU A 129 6.01 -48.46 14.00
N ARG A 130 6.73 -47.38 13.65
CA ARG A 130 7.99 -47.46 12.90
C ARG A 130 9.17 -47.96 13.75
N ARG A 131 9.04 -47.96 15.08
CA ARG A 131 10.09 -48.39 16.03
C ARG A 131 9.95 -49.85 16.50
N ARG A 132 8.92 -50.57 16.06
CA ARG A 132 8.84 -52.03 16.18
C ARG A 132 9.34 -52.68 14.91
#